data_AF-A0A6P2AY45-F1
#
_entry.id   AF-A0A6P2AY45-F1
#
_cell.length_a   1.000
_cell.length_b   1.000
_cell.length_c   1.000
_cell.angle_alpha   90.00
_cell.angle_beta   90.00
_cell.angle_gamma   90.00
#
_symmetry.space_group_name_H-M   'P 1'
#
loop_
_entity.id
_entity.type
_entity.pdbx_description
1 polymer ?
#
loop_
_entity_poly.entity_id
_entity_poly.type
_entity_poly.pdbx_seq_one_letter_code
_entity_poly.pdbx_strand_id
1 'polypeptide(L)' 'MQIMIDIPSELEQDLIRQAERSNVPLQTLILQALRQIAQSPSGFTAQWPESVLSYQGIPDFPAFESYRDELIPPSEIELF' A
#
# COMPACT_ATOMS: atom_id res chain seq x y z
N MET A 1 3.35 -0.10 -15.62
CA MET A 1 2.16 0.27 -14.82
C MET A 1 1.74 1.67 -15.21
N GLN A 2 0.45 1.89 -15.45
CA GLN A 2 -0.12 3.22 -15.69
C GLN A 2 -1.00 3.57 -14.49
N ILE A 3 -0.82 4.75 -13.93
CA ILE A 3 -1.60 5.26 -12.80
C ILE A 3 -2.40 6.44 -13.32
N MET A 4 -3.72 6.40 -13.10
CA MET A 4 -4.61 7.51 -13.41
C MET A 4 -4.87 8.26 -12.11
N ILE A 5 -4.67 9.57 -12.13
CA ILE A 5 -4.83 10.44 -10.97
C ILE A 5 -5.80 11.53 -11.37
N ASP A 6 -6.94 11.58 -10.69
CA ASP A 6 -7.88 12.68 -10.81
C ASP A 6 -7.41 13.82 -9.91
N ILE A 7 -7.10 14.97 -10.50
CA ILE A 7 -6.70 16.18 -9.77
C ILE A 7 -7.60 17.36 -10.11
N PRO A 8 -7.78 18.32 -9.19
CA PRO A 8 -8.54 19.54 -9.48
C PRO A 8 -7.96 20.30 -10.67
N SER A 9 -8.82 20.86 -11.51
CA SER A 9 -8.40 21.55 -12.74
C SER A 9 -7.47 22.74 -12.49
N GLU A 10 -7.62 23.44 -11.36
CA GLU A 10 -6.72 24.53 -10.97
C GLU A 10 -5.28 24.01 -10.76
N LEU A 11 -5.13 22.91 -10.01
CA LEU A 11 -3.84 22.29 -9.75
C LEU A 11 -3.20 21.74 -11.04
N GLU A 12 -4.00 21.15 -11.93
CA GLU A 12 -3.53 20.67 -13.22
C GLU A 12 -2.92 21.81 -14.05
N GLN A 13 -3.60 22.95 -14.13
CA GLN A 13 -3.11 24.12 -14.87
C GLN A 13 -1.80 24.66 -14.28
N ASP A 14 -1.69 24.70 -12.96
CA ASP A 14 -0.47 25.16 -12.31
C ASP A 14 0.71 24.20 -12.51
N LEU A 15 0.46 22.89 -12.48
CA LEU A 15 1.48 21.88 -12.80
C LEU A 15 1.95 21.99 -14.25
N ILE A 16 1.04 22.22 -15.21
CA ILE A 16 1.38 22.44 -16.62
C ILE A 16 2.28 23.67 -16.76
N ARG A 17 1.89 24.80 -16.15
CA ARG A 17 2.70 26.03 -16.17
C ARG A 17 4.08 25.83 -15.55
N GLN A 18 4.17 25.07 -14.47
CA GLN A 18 5.43 24.78 -13.80
C GLN A 18 6.34 23.88 -14.65
N ALA A 19 5.77 22.89 -15.33
CA ALA A 19 6.46 22.01 -16.26
C ALA A 19 7.06 22.80 -17.44
N GLU A 20 6.28 23.70 -18.04
CA GLU A 20 6.74 24.61 -19.10
C GLU A 20 7.89 25.51 -18.63
N ARG A 21 7.74 26.17 -17.47
CA ARG A 21 8.78 27.04 -16.90
C ARG A 21 10.08 26.31 -16.62
N SER A 22 9.99 25.04 -16.22
CA SER A 22 11.14 24.20 -15.89
C SER A 22 11.70 23.47 -17.12
N ASN A 23 11.03 23.57 -18.28
CA ASN A 23 11.33 22.84 -19.50
C ASN A 23 11.43 21.32 -19.29
N VAL A 24 10.51 20.77 -18.49
CA VAL A 24 10.45 19.35 -18.14
C VAL A 24 9.04 18.85 -18.47
N PRO A 25 8.87 17.63 -19.00
CA PRO A 25 7.53 17.07 -19.23
C PRO A 25 6.72 17.00 -17.94
N LEU A 26 5.43 17.33 -18.01
CA LEU A 26 4.51 17.29 -16.86
C LEU A 26 4.61 15.99 -16.05
N GLN A 27 4.65 14.85 -16.74
CA GLN A 27 4.79 13.54 -16.11
C GLN A 27 6.09 13.40 -15.30
N THR A 28 7.19 13.98 -15.79
CA THR A 28 8.47 13.96 -15.08
C THR A 28 8.42 14.82 -13.83
N LEU A 29 7.79 16.02 -13.92
CA LEU A 29 7.55 16.88 -12.76
C LEU A 29 6.74 16.16 -11.69
N ILE A 30 5.64 15.49 -12.07
CA ILE A 30 4.78 14.71 -11.17
C ILE A 30 5.57 13.57 -10.51
N LEU A 31 6.32 12.79 -11.29
CA LEU A 31 7.12 11.69 -10.76
C LEU A 31 8.23 12.16 -9.81
N GLN A 32 8.85 13.30 -10.08
CA GLN A 32 9.85 13.90 -9.20
C GLN A 32 9.22 14.32 -7.86
N ALA A 33 8.07 14.97 -7.88
CA ALA A 33 7.35 15.37 -6.67
C ALA A 33 6.95 14.14 -5.83
N LEU A 34 6.36 13.12 -6.46
CA LEU A 34 5.99 11.87 -5.79
C LEU A 34 7.21 11.15 -5.19
N ARG A 35 8.32 11.12 -5.94
CA ARG A 35 9.57 10.51 -5.46
C ARG A 35 10.13 11.25 -4.26
N GLN A 36 10.12 12.58 -4.27
CA GLN A 36 10.59 13.38 -3.12
C GLN A 36 9.75 13.11 -1.88
N ILE A 37 8.43 12.96 -2.02
CA ILE A 37 7.54 12.62 -0.91
C ILE A 37 7.81 11.20 -0.40
N ALA A 38 7.97 10.23 -1.31
CA ALA A 38 8.24 8.83 -0.94
C ALA A 38 9.64 8.59 -0.36
N GLN A 39 10.62 9.42 -0.73
CA GLN A 39 12.01 9.32 -0.25
C GLN A 39 12.29 10.24 0.94
N SER A 40 11.42 11.22 1.21
CA SER A 40 11.44 11.91 2.49
C SER A 40 11.17 10.86 3.56
N PRO A 41 11.95 10.80 4.65
CA PRO A 41 11.61 10.00 5.81
C PRO A 41 10.39 10.67 6.47
N SER A 42 9.24 10.59 5.81
CA SER A 42 7.97 10.78 6.46
C SER A 42 7.97 9.74 7.57
N GLY A 43 7.98 10.19 8.82
CA GLY A 43 7.92 9.35 10.02
C GLY A 43 6.64 8.49 10.13
N PHE A 44 5.92 8.33 9.03
CA PHE A 44 4.92 7.33 8.81
C PHE A 44 5.55 6.18 8.03
N THR A 45 6.48 5.48 8.66
CA THR A 45 6.47 4.03 8.45
C THR A 45 5.05 3.59 8.80
N ALA A 46 4.28 3.13 7.81
CA ALA A 46 3.05 2.38 8.05
C ALA A 46 3.42 1.02 8.67
N GLN A 47 4.15 1.09 9.78
CA GLN A 47 4.55 -0.02 10.60
C GLN A 47 3.52 -0.10 11.70
N TRP A 48 3.04 -1.32 11.93
CA TRP A 48 2.16 -1.58 13.05
C TRP A 48 2.82 -1.12 14.36
N PRO A 49 2.05 -0.62 15.32
CA PRO A 49 2.58 -0.31 16.65
C PRO A 49 3.35 -1.49 17.22
N GLU A 50 4.37 -1.23 18.03
CA GLU A 50 5.18 -2.30 18.64
C GLU A 50 4.31 -3.29 19.42
N SER A 51 3.22 -2.82 20.04
CA SER A 51 2.25 -3.68 20.74
C SER A 51 1.58 -4.71 19.84
N VAL A 52 1.39 -4.41 18.55
CA VAL A 52 0.85 -5.35 17.56
C VAL A 52 1.95 -6.29 17.08
N LEU A 53 3.15 -5.78 16.80
CA LEU A 53 4.28 -6.57 16.31
C LEU A 53 4.82 -7.56 17.34
N SER A 54 4.77 -7.19 18.63
CA SER A 54 5.26 -8.00 19.75
C SER A 54 4.17 -8.86 20.38
N TYR A 55 2.94 -8.84 19.88
CA TYR A 55 1.83 -9.60 20.44
C TYR A 55 2.07 -11.12 20.30
N GLN A 56 2.21 -11.80 21.44
CA GLN A 56 2.47 -13.26 21.52
C GLN A 56 1.20 -14.12 21.68
N GLY A 57 0.01 -13.53 21.57
CA GLY A 57 -1.24 -14.21 21.88
C GLY A 57 -1.59 -14.18 23.38
N ILE A 58 -2.75 -14.74 23.72
CA ILE A 58 -3.22 -14.89 25.10
C ILE A 58 -2.89 -16.33 25.55
N PRO A 59 -2.21 -16.54 26.69
CA PRO A 59 -1.78 -17.87 27.12
C PRO A 59 -2.91 -18.91 27.25
N ASP A 60 -4.10 -18.47 27.68
CA ASP A 60 -5.26 -19.33 27.88
C ASP A 60 -6.13 -19.46 26.62
N PHE A 61 -5.70 -18.89 25.49
CA PHE A 61 -6.43 -18.97 24.23
C PHE A 61 -5.92 -20.18 23.42
N PRO A 62 -6.83 -21.01 22.85
CA PRO A 62 -6.41 -22.12 22.01
C PRO A 62 -5.60 -21.60 20.83
N ALA A 63 -4.54 -22.31 20.46
CA ALA A 63 -3.75 -21.94 19.29
C ALA A 63 -4.65 -21.80 18.07
N PHE A 64 -4.41 -20.76 17.26
CA PHE A 64 -5.13 -20.54 16.02
C PHE A 64 -5.05 -21.80 15.16
N GLU A 65 -6.21 -22.31 14.75
CA GLU A 65 -6.33 -23.56 13.99
C GLU A 65 -5.68 -24.79 14.66
N SER A 66 -5.71 -24.87 15.99
CA SER A 66 -5.25 -26.04 16.75
C SER A 66 -5.87 -27.37 16.32
N TYR A 67 -7.09 -27.34 15.78
CA TYR A 67 -7.81 -28.52 15.27
C TYR A 67 -7.63 -28.74 13.77
N ARG A 68 -6.71 -28.04 13.10
CA ARG A 68 -6.51 -28.15 11.64
C ARG A 68 -6.24 -29.59 11.20
N ASP A 69 -5.47 -30.31 11.99
CA ASP A 69 -5.11 -31.71 11.72
C ASP A 69 -6.27 -32.68 12.00
N GLU A 70 -7.30 -32.24 12.72
CA GLU A 70 -8.53 -32.98 12.98
C GLU A 70 -9.59 -32.73 11.90
N LEU A 71 -9.36 -31.78 10.99
CA LEU A 71 -10.28 -31.50 9.90
C LEU A 71 -10.29 -32.64 8.90
N ILE A 72 -11.50 -33.09 8.57
CA ILE A 72 -11.72 -34.02 7.47
C ILE A 72 -11.30 -33.29 6.18
N PRO A 73 -10.39 -33.86 5.37
CA PRO A 73 -10.03 -33.25 4.10
C PRO A 73 -11.31 -33.04 3.27
N PRO A 74 -11.44 -31.91 2.57
CA PRO A 74 -12.60 -31.69 1.73
C PRO A 74 -12.72 -32.88 0.78
N SER A 75 -13.94 -33.43 0.68
CA SER A 75 -14.22 -34.47 -0.29
C SER A 75 -13.73 -33.99 -1.65
N GLU A 76 -12.97 -34.82 -2.37
CA GLU A 76 -12.73 -34.58 -3.78
C GLU A 76 -14.10 -34.50 -4.43
N ILE A 77 -14.55 -33.27 -4.73
CA ILE A 77 -15.65 -33.09 -5.65
C ILE A 77 -15.10 -33.67 -6.95
N GLU A 78 -15.63 -34.80 -7.39
CA GLU A 78 -15.49 -35.22 -8.78
C GLU A 78 -16.05 -34.06 -9.61
N LEU A 79 -15.15 -33.17 -10.04
CA LEU A 79 -15.43 -32.16 -11.04
C LEU A 79 -15.67 -32.95 -12.31
N PHE A 80 -16.96 -33.24 -12.55
CA PHE A 80 -17.47 -33.83 -13.78
C PHE A 80 -16.95 -33.08 -15.01
#